data_AF-A0A2N1TIW0-F1
#
_entry.id   AF-A0A2N1TIW0-F1
#
_cell.length_a   1.000
_cell.length_b   1.000
_cell.length_c   1.000
_cell.angle_alpha   90.00
_cell.angle_beta   90.00
_cell.angle_gamma   90.00
#
_symmetry.space_group_name_H-M   'P 1'
#
loop_
_entity.id
_entity.type
_entity.pdbx_description
1 polymer ?
#
loop_
_entity_poly.entity_id
_entity_poly.type
_entity_poly.pdbx_seq_one_letter_code
_entity_poly.pdbx_strand_id
1 'polypeptide(L)'
;MFTVPARVTNRVKKIIIMTEIDKTKENIGVDRLDQSTRKKLFDKFVDAGGEIVTERSKRRSLIIDRDKQQVYKERLDEHNKKARSAVPYSERHRTGANGKPISGLLSSRSPVIESHFSAFMNRLKIRLHLRLLKVARFNGLYFHPKFLERFNNTYKSALMEIQVIYLDIFKKNLTNGARITQRLDRIKPLYFEVIEMIGNIYDKMTTDQIVEHYINFPDVPKNVSELKDPLMEIYRRLHLVKLYENSIYNGFIKALELQEMVENKKSQGLSARKRKVKHALNVLFHKLYPRLHWLLCLYEGHFIQFDSQEIEDIFSISDAEKPGNRIFNKPGYDDTTMGDDEEGVIDSEDRQREEKKSIPDNIKRGLQLMYRLNLQELRNVYDKKGLFEHISDNDKVLVTFLLFSEFDSEYSFLLTTNKIKFNVEFTADGKFNYGTRLQQLYDDMRKPTDGLRDYAAIFANYEKIRNEKPSSNTQYIAYSKRLQDILKKRDQSGKMARMVVRAYMEKLSEELKPLIEDMNTIQKFVLNPQDPLMLDDNIEGKKKLHGKKVYEAIQSMYNYASAFVSRLAQGGDLSGSIEYKEGEQENILKSMGAEKVSEQNLEENLDTLDPSKSIFDELDDML
;
A
#
# COMPACT_ATOMS: atom_id res chain seq x y z
N MET A 1 -70.21 -21.23 -5.33
CA MET A 1 -69.71 -20.15 -4.45
C MET A 1 -68.20 -20.29 -4.35
N PHE A 2 -67.45 -19.54 -5.15
CA PHE A 2 -65.99 -19.44 -5.03
C PHE A 2 -65.65 -17.96 -4.92
N THR A 3 -65.14 -17.54 -3.77
CA THR A 3 -64.68 -16.19 -3.49
C THR A 3 -63.15 -16.18 -3.40
N VAL A 4 -62.55 -15.38 -4.28
CA VAL A 4 -61.13 -14.99 -4.32
C VAL A 4 -60.98 -13.65 -3.60
N PRO A 5 -59.94 -13.40 -2.79
CA PRO A 5 -59.61 -12.05 -2.35
C PRO A 5 -58.38 -11.46 -3.05
N ALA A 6 -58.62 -10.27 -3.62
CA ALA A 6 -57.84 -9.02 -3.63
C ALA A 6 -56.32 -9.02 -3.94
N ARG A 7 -55.99 -8.50 -5.14
CA ARG A 7 -54.72 -7.80 -5.42
C ARG A 7 -54.89 -6.30 -5.18
N VAL A 8 -54.04 -5.73 -4.33
CA VAL A 8 -53.89 -4.28 -4.12
C VAL A 8 -52.92 -3.73 -5.17
N THR A 9 -53.37 -2.74 -5.96
CA THR A 9 -52.58 -2.00 -6.94
C THR A 9 -52.22 -0.62 -6.38
N ASN A 10 -50.92 -0.37 -6.14
CA ASN A 10 -50.41 0.95 -5.79
C ASN A 10 -50.17 1.79 -7.06
N ARG A 11 -50.84 2.94 -7.17
CA ARG A 11 -50.64 3.95 -8.20
C ARG A 11 -49.43 4.83 -7.87
N VAL A 12 -48.46 4.89 -8.77
CA VAL A 12 -47.36 5.87 -8.74
C VAL A 12 -47.84 7.17 -9.41
N LYS A 13 -47.73 8.29 -8.70
CA LYS A 13 -48.00 9.65 -9.21
C LYS A 13 -46.89 10.04 -10.22
N LYS A 14 -47.28 10.37 -11.45
CA LYS A 14 -46.42 10.93 -12.49
C LYS A 14 -46.40 12.45 -12.34
N ILE A 15 -45.25 13.04 -12.03
CA ILE A 15 -45.05 14.50 -12.03
C ILE A 15 -44.87 14.94 -13.49
N ILE A 16 -45.80 15.73 -14.01
CA ILE A 16 -45.74 16.33 -15.35
C ILE A 16 -45.14 17.73 -15.17
N ILE A 17 -44.02 18.02 -15.86
CA ILE A 17 -43.44 19.37 -15.89
C ILE A 17 -44.25 20.20 -16.89
N MET A 18 -44.96 21.20 -16.38
CA MET A 18 -45.88 22.06 -17.15
C MET A 18 -45.10 23.22 -17.77
N THR A 19 -45.21 23.42 -19.09
CA THR A 19 -44.51 24.51 -19.79
C THR A 19 -45.23 25.85 -19.58
N GLU A 20 -44.56 26.99 -19.79
CA GLU A 20 -45.18 28.32 -19.61
C GLU A 20 -46.43 28.53 -20.49
N ILE A 21 -46.45 27.90 -21.66
CA ILE A 21 -47.61 27.87 -22.57
C ILE A 21 -48.81 27.16 -21.92
N ASP A 22 -48.56 26.10 -21.15
CA ASP A 22 -49.60 25.33 -20.46
C ASP A 22 -50.18 26.12 -19.27
N LYS A 23 -49.35 26.87 -18.54
CA LYS A 23 -49.80 27.78 -17.47
C LYS A 23 -50.68 28.91 -17.99
N THR A 24 -50.36 29.44 -19.18
CA THR A 24 -51.14 30.52 -19.80
C THR A 24 -52.50 30.02 -20.27
N LYS A 25 -52.58 28.79 -20.80
CA LYS A 25 -53.84 28.13 -21.19
C LYS A 25 -54.73 27.80 -20.00
N GLU A 26 -54.13 27.39 -18.89
CA GLU A 26 -54.84 27.11 -17.64
C GLU A 26 -55.40 28.39 -16.99
N ASN A 27 -54.61 29.48 -16.96
CA ASN A 27 -55.05 30.79 -16.45
C ASN A 27 -56.18 31.44 -17.27
N ILE A 28 -56.21 31.21 -18.58
CA ILE A 28 -57.28 31.69 -19.47
C ILE A 28 -58.52 30.78 -19.40
N GLY A 29 -58.41 29.59 -18.79
CA GLY A 29 -59.52 28.66 -18.65
C GLY A 29 -60.03 28.13 -19.99
N VAL A 30 -59.13 27.93 -20.96
CA VAL A 30 -59.48 27.58 -22.36
C VAL A 30 -60.35 26.32 -22.47
N ASP A 31 -60.16 25.37 -21.54
CA ASP A 31 -60.91 24.13 -21.48
C ASP A 31 -62.37 24.30 -21.00
N ARG A 32 -62.70 25.43 -20.36
CA ARG A 32 -64.05 25.76 -19.86
C ARG A 32 -64.83 26.73 -20.77
N LEU A 33 -64.24 27.16 -21.88
CA LEU A 33 -64.86 28.10 -22.80
C LEU A 33 -65.64 27.38 -23.92
N ASP A 34 -66.82 27.92 -24.23
CA ASP A 34 -67.64 27.45 -25.34
C ASP A 34 -66.96 27.71 -26.70
N GLN A 35 -67.24 26.83 -27.68
CA GLN A 35 -66.48 26.74 -28.94
C GLN A 35 -66.55 28.03 -29.77
N SER A 36 -67.66 28.77 -29.66
CA SER A 36 -67.87 30.08 -30.31
C SER A 36 -66.98 31.17 -29.73
N THR A 37 -66.79 31.17 -28.40
CA THR A 37 -65.96 32.14 -27.66
C THR A 37 -64.47 31.88 -27.87
N ARG A 38 -64.07 30.60 -27.95
CA ARG A 38 -62.70 30.19 -28.24
C ARG A 38 -62.24 30.69 -29.62
N LYS A 39 -63.12 30.64 -30.62
CA LYS A 39 -62.83 31.14 -31.98
C LYS A 39 -62.65 32.66 -31.99
N LYS A 40 -63.51 33.42 -31.30
CA LYS A 40 -63.36 34.89 -31.19
C LYS A 40 -62.08 35.32 -30.48
N LEU A 41 -61.64 34.58 -29.47
CA LEU A 41 -60.37 34.86 -28.77
C LEU A 41 -59.15 34.49 -29.62
N PHE A 42 -59.26 33.43 -30.42
CA PHE A 42 -58.24 33.03 -31.38
C PHE A 42 -58.07 34.07 -32.49
N ASP A 43 -59.17 34.55 -33.07
CA ASP A 43 -59.15 35.57 -34.13
C ASP A 43 -58.54 36.88 -33.60
N LYS A 44 -58.92 37.31 -32.38
CA LYS A 44 -58.30 38.48 -31.71
C LYS A 44 -56.82 38.30 -31.39
N PHE A 45 -56.36 37.09 -31.13
CA PHE A 45 -54.95 36.80 -30.85
C PHE A 45 -54.09 36.88 -32.13
N VAL A 46 -54.63 36.42 -33.26
CA VAL A 46 -53.97 36.53 -34.57
C VAL A 46 -53.96 37.99 -35.05
N ASP A 47 -55.06 38.72 -34.88
CA ASP A 47 -55.17 40.15 -35.24
C ASP A 47 -54.24 41.05 -34.42
N ALA A 48 -53.92 40.66 -33.16
CA ALA A 48 -52.95 41.35 -32.32
C ALA A 48 -51.47 41.03 -32.63
N GLY A 49 -51.21 40.26 -33.70
CA GLY A 49 -49.86 39.91 -34.16
C GLY A 49 -49.29 38.61 -33.56
N GLY A 50 -50.13 37.73 -33.00
CA GLY A 50 -49.70 36.44 -32.48
C GLY A 50 -49.36 35.43 -33.57
N GLU A 51 -48.15 34.86 -33.56
CA GLU A 51 -47.71 33.87 -34.54
C GLU A 51 -48.08 32.43 -34.12
N ILE A 52 -48.70 31.67 -35.02
CA ILE A 52 -49.10 30.28 -34.78
C ILE A 52 -47.92 29.35 -35.09
N VAL A 53 -47.18 28.96 -34.05
CA VAL A 53 -46.08 27.99 -34.19
C VAL A 53 -46.64 26.57 -34.28
N THR A 54 -46.70 26.02 -35.49
CA THR A 54 -46.99 24.59 -35.69
C THR A 54 -45.75 23.73 -35.44
N GLU A 55 -45.90 22.51 -34.90
CA GLU A 55 -44.77 21.61 -34.57
C GLU A 55 -43.85 21.29 -35.78
N ARG A 56 -44.32 21.54 -37.01
CA ARG A 56 -43.53 21.44 -38.24
C ARG A 56 -42.50 22.56 -38.44
N SER A 57 -42.71 23.76 -37.89
CA SER A 57 -41.77 24.89 -38.04
C SER A 57 -40.57 24.79 -37.08
N LYS A 58 -40.77 24.26 -35.86
CA LYS A 58 -39.69 23.99 -34.89
C LYS A 58 -38.65 22.97 -35.37
N ARG A 59 -38.93 22.19 -36.42
CA ARG A 59 -37.98 21.22 -37.00
C ARG A 59 -37.15 21.78 -38.17
N ARG A 60 -37.43 23.00 -38.67
CA ARG A 60 -36.71 23.60 -39.82
C ARG A 60 -35.63 24.61 -39.47
N SER A 61 -35.47 25.01 -38.20
CA SER A 61 -34.40 25.92 -37.74
C SER A 61 -33.04 25.25 -37.49
N LEU A 62 -32.88 23.98 -37.88
CA LEU A 62 -31.62 23.23 -37.82
C LEU A 62 -31.10 22.82 -39.21
N ILE A 63 -31.35 23.64 -40.24
CA ILE A 63 -30.70 23.47 -41.54
C ILE A 63 -29.44 24.35 -41.53
N ILE A 64 -28.30 23.69 -41.39
CA ILE A 64 -26.97 24.30 -41.48
C ILE A 64 -26.76 24.72 -42.95
N ASP A 65 -26.61 26.03 -43.16
CA ASP A 65 -26.35 26.64 -44.45
C ASP A 65 -24.89 26.36 -44.86
N ARG A 66 -24.70 25.36 -45.72
CA ARG A 66 -23.39 24.79 -46.09
C ARG A 66 -22.47 25.82 -46.77
N ASP A 67 -23.06 26.78 -47.48
CA ASP A 67 -22.32 27.80 -48.22
C ASP A 67 -21.75 28.87 -47.27
N LYS A 68 -22.48 29.20 -46.18
CA LYS A 68 -22.00 30.13 -45.16
C LYS A 68 -20.84 29.56 -44.34
N GLN A 69 -20.78 28.24 -44.15
CA GLN A 69 -19.65 27.58 -43.46
C GLN A 69 -18.39 27.54 -44.32
N GLN A 70 -18.52 27.46 -45.65
CA GLN A 70 -17.38 27.51 -46.58
C GLN A 70 -16.73 28.91 -46.58
N VAL A 71 -17.54 29.97 -46.60
CA VAL A 71 -17.06 31.36 -46.53
C VAL A 71 -16.33 31.65 -45.22
N TYR A 72 -16.79 31.09 -44.10
CA TYR A 72 -16.10 31.21 -42.81
C TYR A 72 -14.77 30.45 -42.76
N LYS A 73 -14.67 29.29 -43.43
CA LYS A 73 -13.42 28.53 -43.55
C LYS A 73 -12.40 29.27 -44.40
N GLU A 74 -12.80 29.82 -45.54
CA GLU A 74 -11.91 30.58 -46.42
C GLU A 74 -11.33 31.82 -45.72
N ARG A 75 -12.12 32.53 -44.90
CA ARG A 75 -11.62 33.65 -44.08
C ARG A 75 -10.65 33.21 -42.98
N LEU A 76 -10.86 32.03 -42.38
CA LEU A 76 -9.95 31.50 -41.36
C LEU A 76 -8.60 31.06 -41.95
N ASP A 77 -8.63 30.51 -43.17
CA ASP A 77 -7.44 30.07 -43.90
C ASP A 77 -6.61 31.27 -44.42
N GLU A 78 -7.26 32.37 -44.84
CA GLU A 78 -6.55 33.64 -45.14
C GLU A 78 -5.88 34.24 -43.90
N HIS A 79 -6.53 34.18 -42.74
CA HIS A 79 -5.97 34.68 -41.49
C HIS A 79 -4.76 33.85 -41.01
N ASN A 80 -4.82 32.52 -41.16
CA ASN A 80 -3.72 31.62 -40.83
C ASN A 80 -2.51 31.73 -41.79
N LYS A 81 -2.74 32.07 -43.06
CA LYS A 81 -1.65 32.35 -44.01
C LYS A 81 -0.89 33.64 -43.66
N LYS A 82 -1.58 34.66 -43.15
CA LYS A 82 -0.96 35.92 -42.68
C LYS A 82 -0.21 35.76 -41.34
N ALA A 83 -0.61 34.82 -40.50
CA ALA A 83 0.04 34.55 -39.22
C ALA A 83 1.34 33.72 -39.33
N ARG A 84 1.58 33.05 -40.48
CA ARG A 84 2.78 32.22 -40.72
C ARG A 84 3.92 32.93 -41.45
N SER A 85 3.77 34.22 -41.80
CA SER A 85 4.79 35.03 -42.48
C SER A 85 5.58 35.97 -41.55
N ALA A 86 5.57 35.75 -40.24
CA ALA A 86 6.40 36.47 -39.28
C ALA A 86 7.59 35.60 -38.82
N VAL A 87 8.78 35.98 -39.28
CA VAL A 87 10.10 35.37 -39.01
C VAL A 87 10.50 35.60 -37.55
N PRO A 88 11.29 34.68 -36.95
CA PRO A 88 12.50 35.16 -36.30
C PRO A 88 13.78 34.39 -36.70
N TYR A 89 14.86 35.14 -36.55
CA TYR A 89 16.24 34.96 -36.98
C TYR A 89 17.10 34.32 -35.86
N SER A 90 18.03 33.42 -36.21
CA SER A 90 19.43 33.40 -35.72
C SER A 90 20.21 32.18 -36.25
N GLU A 91 21.43 32.48 -36.77
CA GLU A 91 22.74 31.80 -36.65
C GLU A 91 22.87 30.26 -36.74
N ARG A 92 23.93 29.64 -37.27
CA ARG A 92 25.13 29.97 -38.07
C ARG A 92 25.77 28.61 -38.42
N HIS A 93 26.35 28.53 -39.61
CA HIS A 93 27.40 27.61 -40.12
C HIS A 93 27.74 26.29 -39.40
N ARG A 94 27.75 25.19 -40.17
CA ARG A 94 29.01 24.52 -40.61
C ARG A 94 28.81 23.58 -41.79
N THR A 95 29.84 23.56 -42.63
CA THR A 95 29.98 22.92 -43.94
C THR A 95 30.43 21.46 -43.85
N GLY A 96 29.85 20.62 -44.72
CA GLY A 96 30.56 19.60 -45.52
C GLY A 96 30.92 18.26 -44.86
N ALA A 97 30.34 17.17 -45.35
CA ALA A 97 31.06 16.13 -46.11
C ALA A 97 30.14 14.95 -46.47
N ASN A 98 30.33 14.44 -47.68
CA ASN A 98 29.67 13.27 -48.26
C ASN A 98 29.98 11.97 -47.50
N GLY A 99 28.96 11.14 -47.29
CA GLY A 99 29.09 9.73 -46.95
C GLY A 99 27.76 8.99 -47.19
N LYS A 100 27.74 8.06 -48.15
CA LYS A 100 26.60 7.17 -48.44
C LYS A 100 26.41 6.14 -47.30
N PRO A 101 25.21 5.56 -47.16
CA PRO A 101 24.72 5.04 -45.88
C PRO A 101 25.15 3.60 -45.62
N ILE A 102 25.42 3.28 -44.35
CA ILE A 102 25.45 1.92 -43.83
C ILE A 102 24.19 1.70 -43.01
N SER A 103 23.45 0.66 -43.38
CA SER A 103 22.26 0.14 -42.73
C SER A 103 22.56 -0.34 -41.30
N GLY A 104 21.76 0.11 -40.34
CA GLY A 104 21.71 -0.45 -38.98
C GLY A 104 20.39 -0.04 -38.33
N LEU A 105 19.60 -1.04 -37.93
CA LEU A 105 18.23 -0.93 -37.45
C LEU A 105 18.11 -0.01 -36.22
N LEU A 106 17.37 1.08 -36.40
CA LEU A 106 16.60 1.71 -35.33
C LEU A 106 15.20 1.94 -35.89
N SER A 107 14.24 1.20 -35.34
CA SER A 107 12.82 1.34 -35.64
C SER A 107 12.35 2.71 -35.14
N SER A 108 12.53 3.75 -35.97
CA SER A 108 11.87 5.02 -35.77
C SER A 108 10.38 4.81 -36.04
N ARG A 109 9.57 5.03 -35.01
CA ARG A 109 8.11 5.14 -35.06
C ARG A 109 7.75 6.19 -36.12
N SER A 110 7.44 5.75 -37.33
CA SER A 110 6.85 6.59 -38.36
C SER A 110 5.48 7.06 -37.87
N PRO A 111 5.11 8.36 -37.94
CA PRO A 111 3.73 8.75 -37.79
C PRO A 111 3.01 8.27 -39.05
N VAL A 112 2.37 7.11 -38.98
CA VAL A 112 1.42 6.71 -40.01
C VAL A 112 0.31 7.77 -39.95
N ILE A 113 0.21 8.56 -41.02
CA ILE A 113 -0.93 9.41 -41.29
C ILE A 113 -2.13 8.45 -41.41
N GLU A 114 -2.79 8.16 -40.28
CA GLU A 114 -4.06 7.47 -40.27
C GLU A 114 -5.01 8.31 -41.13
N SER A 115 -5.40 7.77 -42.28
CA SER A 115 -6.42 8.37 -43.14
C SER A 115 -7.63 8.74 -42.27
N HIS A 116 -8.17 9.95 -42.41
CA HIS A 116 -9.35 10.40 -41.66
C HIS A 116 -10.51 9.39 -41.70
N PHE A 117 -10.56 8.55 -42.73
CA PHE A 117 -11.49 7.43 -42.86
C PHE A 117 -11.21 6.28 -41.87
N SER A 118 -9.96 5.91 -41.64
CA SER A 118 -9.56 4.89 -40.66
C SER A 118 -9.89 5.31 -39.22
N ALA A 119 -9.57 6.56 -38.85
CA ALA A 119 -9.95 7.13 -37.56
C ALA A 119 -11.48 7.22 -37.40
N PHE A 120 -12.22 7.56 -38.46
CA PHE A 120 -13.68 7.55 -38.46
C PHE A 120 -14.25 6.13 -38.29
N MET A 121 -13.71 5.14 -39.01
CA MET A 121 -14.12 3.74 -38.92
C MET A 121 -13.80 3.15 -37.55
N ASN A 122 -12.67 3.50 -36.94
CA ASN A 122 -12.30 3.10 -35.58
C ASN A 122 -13.31 3.66 -34.55
N ARG A 123 -13.64 4.95 -34.63
CA ARG A 123 -14.65 5.58 -33.77
C ARG A 123 -16.04 4.98 -33.96
N LEU A 124 -16.42 4.66 -35.20
CA LEU A 124 -17.69 4.00 -35.50
C LEU A 124 -17.73 2.56 -34.95
N LYS A 125 -16.64 1.80 -35.10
CA LYS A 125 -16.47 0.45 -34.57
C LYS A 125 -16.64 0.43 -33.05
N ILE A 126 -16.00 1.35 -32.34
CA ILE A 126 -16.10 1.48 -30.88
C ILE A 126 -17.54 1.78 -30.45
N ARG A 127 -18.20 2.76 -31.08
CA ARG A 127 -19.60 3.10 -30.80
C ARG A 127 -20.56 1.94 -31.08
N LEU A 128 -20.32 1.18 -32.14
CA LEU A 128 -21.11 0.00 -32.47
C LEU A 128 -20.98 -1.10 -31.40
N HIS A 129 -19.75 -1.40 -30.96
CA HIS A 129 -19.50 -2.38 -29.92
C HIS A 129 -20.08 -1.97 -28.56
N LEU A 130 -19.93 -0.70 -28.18
CA LEU A 130 -20.56 -0.17 -26.96
C LEU A 130 -22.08 -0.25 -26.99
N ARG A 131 -22.70 0.00 -28.15
CA ARG A 131 -24.15 -0.18 -28.33
C ARG A 131 -24.55 -1.64 -28.24
N LEU A 132 -23.84 -2.55 -28.91
CA LEU A 132 -24.12 -3.98 -28.92
C LEU A 132 -24.01 -4.58 -27.51
N LEU A 133 -23.00 -4.15 -26.74
CA LEU A 133 -22.80 -4.55 -25.35
C LEU A 133 -23.74 -3.85 -24.36
N LYS A 134 -24.55 -2.89 -24.85
CA LYS A 134 -25.51 -2.06 -24.10
C LYS A 134 -24.83 -1.25 -23.00
N VAL A 135 -23.68 -0.66 -23.32
CA VAL A 135 -22.85 0.14 -22.41
C VAL A 135 -23.15 1.64 -22.58
N ALA A 136 -23.06 2.15 -23.81
CA ALA A 136 -23.36 3.54 -24.15
C ALA A 136 -24.46 3.64 -25.21
N ARG A 137 -25.12 4.81 -25.28
CA ARG A 137 -26.04 5.14 -26.38
C ARG A 137 -25.26 5.37 -27.68
N PHE A 138 -25.95 5.40 -28.82
CA PHE A 138 -25.32 5.49 -30.14
C PHE A 138 -24.42 6.74 -30.34
N ASN A 139 -24.70 7.83 -29.62
CA ASN A 139 -23.87 9.03 -29.64
C ASN A 139 -22.56 8.88 -28.83
N GLY A 140 -22.44 7.87 -27.97
CA GLY A 140 -21.30 7.68 -27.07
C GLY A 140 -21.22 8.68 -25.91
N LEU A 141 -22.13 9.65 -25.83
CA LEU A 141 -22.11 10.67 -24.77
C LEU A 141 -22.75 10.20 -23.47
N TYR A 142 -23.76 9.31 -23.53
CA TYR A 142 -24.51 8.89 -22.35
C TYR A 142 -24.47 7.38 -22.16
N PHE A 143 -24.44 6.94 -20.91
CA PHE A 143 -24.58 5.53 -20.58
C PHE A 143 -25.95 4.98 -21.00
N HIS A 144 -25.97 3.71 -21.35
CA HIS A 144 -27.20 2.97 -21.51
C HIS A 144 -27.73 2.57 -20.11
N PRO A 145 -29.02 2.79 -19.76
CA PRO A 145 -29.55 2.51 -18.41
C PRO A 145 -29.26 1.08 -17.92
N LYS A 146 -29.42 0.10 -18.82
CA LYS A 146 -29.08 -1.32 -18.55
C LYS A 146 -27.62 -1.57 -18.14
N PHE A 147 -26.68 -0.70 -18.48
CA PHE A 147 -25.30 -0.83 -18.02
C PHE A 147 -25.20 -0.55 -16.53
N LEU A 148 -25.71 0.59 -16.07
CA LEU A 148 -25.70 0.99 -14.66
C LEU A 148 -26.55 0.04 -13.80
N GLU A 149 -27.69 -0.43 -14.33
CA GLU A 149 -28.51 -1.48 -13.72
C GLU A 149 -27.71 -2.78 -13.50
N ARG A 150 -27.01 -3.25 -14.55
CA ARG A 150 -26.14 -4.44 -14.45
C ARG A 150 -24.95 -4.20 -13.56
N PHE A 151 -24.44 -2.96 -13.53
CA PHE A 151 -23.36 -2.59 -12.64
C PHE A 151 -23.78 -2.75 -11.19
N ASN A 152 -24.92 -2.19 -10.80
CA ASN A 152 -25.46 -2.33 -9.44
C ASN A 152 -25.81 -3.78 -9.08
N ASN A 153 -26.53 -4.49 -9.96
CA ASN A 153 -27.14 -5.77 -9.60
C ASN A 153 -26.20 -6.97 -9.82
N THR A 154 -25.26 -6.88 -10.77
CA THR A 154 -24.44 -8.01 -11.20
C THR A 154 -22.95 -7.78 -10.96
N TYR A 155 -22.40 -6.65 -11.41
CA TYR A 155 -20.95 -6.40 -11.33
C TYR A 155 -20.51 -6.07 -9.91
N LYS A 156 -21.19 -5.13 -9.24
CA LYS A 156 -21.01 -4.81 -7.83
C LYS A 156 -21.16 -6.05 -6.95
N SER A 157 -22.21 -6.85 -7.19
CA SER A 157 -22.43 -8.11 -6.47
C SER A 157 -21.27 -9.10 -6.62
N ALA A 158 -20.75 -9.28 -7.84
CA ALA A 158 -19.60 -10.17 -8.09
C ALA A 158 -18.30 -9.66 -7.45
N LEU A 159 -18.03 -8.35 -7.50
CA LEU A 159 -16.89 -7.72 -6.82
C LEU A 159 -16.96 -7.93 -5.29
N MET A 160 -18.13 -7.67 -4.70
CA MET A 160 -18.36 -7.91 -3.27
C MET A 160 -18.23 -9.40 -2.91
N GLU A 161 -18.73 -10.31 -3.73
CA GLU A 161 -18.67 -11.74 -3.44
C GLU A 161 -17.23 -12.26 -3.39
N ILE A 162 -16.35 -11.81 -4.28
CA ILE A 162 -14.92 -12.13 -4.24
C ILE A 162 -14.26 -11.55 -2.98
N GLN A 163 -14.54 -10.28 -2.65
CA GLN A 163 -13.98 -9.65 -1.44
C GLN A 163 -14.45 -10.36 -0.17
N VAL A 164 -15.74 -10.68 -0.04
CA VAL A 164 -16.29 -11.38 1.13
C VAL A 164 -15.63 -12.75 1.29
N ILE A 165 -15.40 -13.48 0.20
CA ILE A 165 -14.72 -14.78 0.25
C ILE A 165 -13.25 -14.60 0.66
N TYR A 166 -12.55 -13.59 0.12
CA TYR A 166 -11.19 -13.24 0.54
C TYR A 166 -11.12 -12.92 2.05
N LEU A 167 -12.00 -12.04 2.54
CA LEU A 167 -12.06 -11.67 3.95
C LEU A 167 -12.42 -12.86 4.86
N ASP A 168 -13.35 -13.72 4.45
CA ASP A 168 -13.74 -14.92 5.21
C ASP A 168 -12.59 -15.95 5.30
N ILE A 169 -11.77 -16.09 4.25
CA ILE A 169 -10.62 -17.01 4.25
C ILE A 169 -9.47 -16.44 5.10
N PHE A 170 -9.11 -15.17 4.92
CA PHE A 170 -7.84 -14.64 5.44
C PHE A 170 -7.98 -13.69 6.64
N LYS A 171 -9.07 -12.95 6.76
CA LYS A 171 -9.20 -11.86 7.75
C LYS A 171 -10.15 -12.20 8.91
N LYS A 172 -11.08 -13.15 8.75
CA LYS A 172 -12.01 -13.59 9.81
C LYS A 172 -11.33 -14.17 11.04
N ASN A 173 -10.29 -14.98 10.83
CA ASN A 173 -9.46 -15.56 11.89
C ASN A 173 -8.00 -15.36 11.52
N LEU A 174 -7.35 -14.29 12.01
CA LEU A 174 -6.00 -13.92 11.57
C LEU A 174 -4.97 -15.05 11.72
N THR A 175 -5.07 -15.87 12.77
CA THR A 175 -4.19 -17.03 12.98
C THR A 175 -4.38 -18.12 11.93
N ASN A 176 -5.62 -18.40 11.54
CA ASN A 176 -5.93 -19.40 10.51
C ASN A 176 -5.62 -18.86 9.12
N GLY A 177 -5.92 -17.58 8.88
CA GLY A 177 -5.56 -16.86 7.66
C GLY A 177 -4.06 -16.89 7.40
N ALA A 178 -3.25 -16.55 8.41
CA ALA A 178 -1.78 -16.62 8.29
C ALA A 178 -1.27 -18.04 7.98
N ARG A 179 -1.88 -19.08 8.56
CA ARG A 179 -1.55 -20.49 8.24
C ARG A 179 -1.94 -20.86 6.82
N ILE A 180 -3.10 -20.42 6.34
CA ILE A 180 -3.58 -20.66 4.97
C ILE A 180 -2.65 -19.93 3.98
N THR A 181 -2.30 -18.67 4.24
CA THR A 181 -1.35 -17.89 3.44
C THR A 181 0.01 -18.59 3.35
N GLN A 182 0.59 -19.01 4.48
CA GLN A 182 1.86 -19.74 4.47
C GLN A 182 1.78 -21.06 3.67
N ARG A 183 0.66 -21.79 3.75
CA ARG A 183 0.46 -23.02 2.98
C ARG A 183 0.24 -22.75 1.49
N LEU A 184 -0.46 -21.68 1.12
CA LEU A 184 -0.62 -21.25 -0.27
C LEU A 184 0.72 -20.80 -0.86
N ASP A 185 1.50 -20.03 -0.10
CA ASP A 185 2.80 -19.54 -0.54
C ASP A 185 3.79 -20.70 -0.75
N ARG A 186 3.71 -21.78 0.04
CA ARG A 186 4.49 -23.01 -0.19
C ARG A 186 4.11 -23.73 -1.48
N ILE A 187 2.86 -23.61 -1.94
CA ILE A 187 2.41 -24.25 -3.19
C ILE A 187 2.82 -23.38 -4.38
N LYS A 188 2.43 -22.10 -4.36
CA LYS A 188 2.80 -21.10 -5.36
C LYS A 188 2.53 -19.71 -4.75
N PRO A 189 3.56 -18.89 -4.47
CA PRO A 189 3.39 -17.54 -3.91
C PRO A 189 2.42 -16.67 -4.69
N LEU A 190 2.46 -16.78 -6.02
CA LEU A 190 1.53 -16.09 -6.93
C LEU A 190 0.05 -16.27 -6.55
N TYR A 191 -0.35 -17.40 -5.96
CA TYR A 191 -1.77 -17.64 -5.64
C TYR A 191 -2.31 -16.67 -4.60
N PHE A 192 -1.57 -16.40 -3.53
CA PHE A 192 -2.07 -15.47 -2.52
C PHE A 192 -2.08 -14.04 -3.06
N GLU A 193 -1.01 -13.65 -3.77
CA GLU A 193 -0.86 -12.32 -4.38
C GLU A 193 -2.03 -11.99 -5.31
N VAL A 194 -2.34 -12.86 -6.27
CA VAL A 194 -3.45 -12.62 -7.22
C VAL A 194 -4.82 -12.65 -6.54
N ILE A 195 -4.98 -13.42 -5.46
CA ILE A 195 -6.21 -13.45 -4.65
C ILE A 195 -6.38 -12.14 -3.87
N GLU A 196 -5.29 -11.61 -3.32
CA GLU A 196 -5.28 -10.34 -2.60
C GLU A 196 -5.58 -9.18 -3.55
N MET A 197 -4.91 -9.13 -4.70
CA MET A 197 -5.14 -8.10 -5.71
C MET A 197 -6.60 -8.10 -6.18
N ILE A 198 -7.18 -9.27 -6.49
CA ILE A 198 -8.59 -9.33 -6.92
C ILE A 198 -9.59 -9.09 -5.77
N GLY A 199 -9.24 -9.50 -4.55
CA GLY A 199 -10.03 -9.25 -3.34
C GLY A 199 -10.12 -7.77 -2.97
N ASN A 200 -9.10 -6.99 -3.32
CA ASN A 200 -9.00 -5.56 -3.05
C ASN A 200 -9.51 -4.66 -4.20
N ILE A 201 -10.05 -5.22 -5.29
CA ILE A 201 -10.66 -4.42 -6.38
C ILE A 201 -11.93 -3.72 -5.93
N TYR A 202 -12.73 -4.38 -5.08
CA TYR A 202 -13.93 -3.74 -4.54
C TYR A 202 -13.55 -2.68 -3.51
N ASP A 203 -13.72 -1.42 -3.92
CA ASP A 203 -13.82 -0.31 -3.01
C ASP A 203 -15.25 0.23 -3.00
N LYS A 204 -15.76 0.45 -1.79
CA LYS A 204 -17.13 0.92 -1.57
C LYS A 204 -17.30 2.35 -2.09
N MET A 205 -16.30 3.21 -1.89
CA MET A 205 -16.39 4.62 -2.29
C MET A 205 -16.49 4.78 -3.81
N THR A 206 -15.54 4.20 -4.56
CA THR A 206 -15.55 4.18 -6.03
C THR A 206 -16.81 3.50 -6.61
N THR A 207 -17.22 2.36 -6.05
CA THR A 207 -18.40 1.64 -6.53
C THR A 207 -19.70 2.41 -6.28
N ASP A 208 -19.81 3.07 -5.12
CA ASP A 208 -20.98 3.88 -4.79
C ASP A 208 -21.03 5.13 -5.68
N GLN A 209 -19.91 5.80 -6.00
CA GLN A 209 -19.89 6.92 -6.97
C GLN A 209 -20.45 6.55 -8.36
N ILE A 210 -20.18 5.32 -8.82
CA ILE A 210 -20.69 4.81 -10.11
C ILE A 210 -22.21 4.64 -10.06
N VAL A 211 -22.73 4.15 -8.93
CA VAL A 211 -24.09 3.62 -8.82
C VAL A 211 -25.06 4.61 -8.17
N GLU A 212 -24.59 5.53 -7.34
CA GLU A 212 -25.40 6.47 -6.54
C GLU A 212 -26.33 7.32 -7.40
N HIS A 213 -25.81 7.88 -8.51
CA HIS A 213 -26.64 8.63 -9.45
C HIS A 213 -27.74 7.75 -10.05
N TYR A 214 -27.46 6.47 -10.34
CA TYR A 214 -28.46 5.55 -10.87
C TYR A 214 -29.50 5.17 -9.82
N ILE A 215 -29.11 4.98 -8.55
CA ILE A 215 -30.03 4.70 -7.44
C ILE A 215 -30.97 5.90 -7.22
N ASN A 216 -30.41 7.11 -7.17
CA ASN A 216 -31.16 8.31 -6.82
C ASN A 216 -31.96 8.86 -8.03
N PHE A 217 -31.43 8.71 -9.24
CA PHE A 217 -32.01 9.28 -10.47
C PHE A 217 -31.93 8.28 -11.66
N PRO A 218 -32.69 7.16 -11.63
CA PRO A 218 -32.61 6.10 -12.64
C PRO A 218 -33.02 6.56 -14.05
N ASP A 219 -33.88 7.57 -14.15
CA ASP A 219 -34.40 8.10 -15.43
C ASP A 219 -33.52 9.20 -16.04
N VAL A 220 -32.54 9.71 -15.30
CA VAL A 220 -31.65 10.79 -15.76
C VAL A 220 -30.45 10.16 -16.48
N PRO A 221 -30.22 10.48 -17.78
CA PRO A 221 -29.06 9.96 -18.51
C PRO A 221 -27.77 10.57 -17.95
N LYS A 222 -26.86 9.71 -17.48
CA LYS A 222 -25.53 10.14 -17.00
C LYS A 222 -24.52 10.20 -18.15
N ASN A 223 -23.69 11.24 -18.17
CA ASN A 223 -22.64 11.40 -19.16
C ASN A 223 -21.55 10.33 -18.93
N VAL A 224 -21.01 9.79 -20.03
CA VAL A 224 -19.93 8.79 -19.98
C VAL A 224 -18.65 9.39 -19.35
N SER A 225 -18.38 10.67 -19.60
CA SER A 225 -17.18 11.35 -19.11
C SER A 225 -17.14 11.53 -17.59
N GLU A 226 -18.30 11.68 -16.95
CA GLU A 226 -18.41 11.91 -15.49
C GLU A 226 -18.03 10.68 -14.65
N LEU A 227 -18.06 9.49 -15.24
CA LEU A 227 -17.67 8.24 -14.57
C LEU A 227 -16.37 7.68 -15.14
N LYS A 228 -15.60 8.46 -15.90
CA LYS A 228 -14.34 8.00 -16.49
C LYS A 228 -13.42 7.45 -15.41
N ASP A 229 -13.05 8.26 -14.45
CA ASP A 229 -12.06 7.92 -13.43
C ASP A 229 -12.44 6.68 -12.60
N PRO A 230 -13.62 6.59 -11.96
CA PRO A 230 -13.96 5.42 -11.15
C PRO A 230 -14.13 4.14 -11.98
N LEU A 231 -14.57 4.22 -13.24
CA LEU A 231 -14.67 3.04 -14.11
C LEU A 231 -13.30 2.58 -14.62
N MET A 232 -12.41 3.52 -14.91
CA MET A 232 -11.05 3.22 -15.37
C MET A 232 -10.16 2.71 -14.24
N GLU A 233 -10.38 3.15 -13.01
CA GLU A 233 -9.70 2.57 -11.84
C GLU A 233 -10.02 1.08 -11.67
N ILE A 234 -11.31 0.70 -11.75
CA ILE A 234 -11.73 -0.70 -11.70
C ILE A 234 -11.16 -1.47 -12.91
N TYR A 235 -11.13 -0.84 -14.09
CA TYR A 235 -10.55 -1.47 -15.28
C TYR A 235 -9.07 -1.74 -15.13
N ARG A 236 -8.27 -0.76 -14.70
CA ARG A 236 -6.82 -0.88 -14.45
C ARG A 236 -6.54 -2.06 -13.52
N ARG A 237 -7.22 -2.10 -12.37
CA ARG A 237 -7.03 -3.20 -11.40
C ARG A 237 -7.41 -4.57 -11.96
N LEU A 238 -8.48 -4.66 -12.77
CA LEU A 238 -8.86 -5.90 -13.45
C LEU A 238 -7.89 -6.31 -14.56
N HIS A 239 -7.29 -5.34 -15.25
CA HIS A 239 -6.33 -5.55 -16.32
C HIS A 239 -5.06 -6.22 -15.79
N LEU A 240 -4.50 -5.73 -14.67
CA LEU A 240 -3.32 -6.29 -14.00
C LEU A 240 -3.45 -7.80 -13.73
N VAL A 241 -4.64 -8.24 -13.34
CA VAL A 241 -4.90 -9.63 -12.97
C VAL A 241 -5.51 -10.47 -14.10
N LYS A 242 -5.78 -9.88 -15.29
CA LYS A 242 -6.53 -10.55 -16.37
C LYS A 242 -5.81 -11.79 -16.92
N LEU A 243 -4.49 -11.70 -17.09
CA LEU A 243 -3.65 -12.81 -17.56
C LEU A 243 -3.59 -13.96 -16.54
N TYR A 244 -3.93 -13.67 -15.28
CA TYR A 244 -3.87 -14.60 -14.16
C TYR A 244 -5.21 -15.23 -13.78
N GLU A 245 -6.26 -15.09 -14.61
CA GLU A 245 -7.61 -15.61 -14.34
C GLU A 245 -7.62 -17.08 -13.87
N ASN A 246 -6.87 -17.96 -14.55
CA ASN A 246 -6.76 -19.37 -14.17
C ASN A 246 -6.02 -19.55 -12.83
N SER A 247 -4.99 -18.75 -12.58
CA SER A 247 -4.23 -18.77 -11.33
C SER A 247 -5.08 -18.29 -10.15
N ILE A 248 -5.92 -17.27 -10.35
CA ILE A 248 -6.88 -16.77 -9.36
C ILE A 248 -7.89 -17.85 -8.99
N TYR A 249 -8.52 -18.47 -10.00
CA TYR A 249 -9.51 -19.52 -9.76
C TYR A 249 -8.91 -20.72 -9.00
N ASN A 250 -7.74 -21.20 -9.45
CA ASN A 250 -7.03 -22.30 -8.79
C ASN A 250 -6.55 -21.93 -7.39
N GLY A 251 -6.11 -20.68 -7.19
CA GLY A 251 -5.71 -20.14 -5.90
C GLY A 251 -6.87 -20.16 -4.90
N PHE A 252 -8.04 -19.64 -5.28
CA PHE A 252 -9.23 -19.66 -4.43
C PHE A 252 -9.70 -21.08 -4.09
N ILE A 253 -9.64 -22.03 -5.04
CA ILE A 253 -9.99 -23.43 -4.77
C ILE A 253 -9.08 -24.00 -3.68
N LYS A 254 -7.76 -23.86 -3.85
CA LYS A 254 -6.77 -24.35 -2.88
C LYS A 254 -6.91 -23.66 -1.53
N ALA A 255 -7.18 -22.36 -1.51
CA ALA A 255 -7.40 -21.59 -0.29
C ALA A 255 -8.62 -22.09 0.50
N LEU A 256 -9.73 -22.38 -0.21
CA LEU A 256 -10.94 -22.93 0.39
C LEU A 256 -10.75 -24.36 0.94
N GLU A 257 -9.98 -25.20 0.23
CA GLU A 257 -9.62 -26.54 0.70
C GLU A 257 -8.74 -26.49 1.96
N LEU A 258 -7.76 -25.60 1.99
CA LEU A 258 -6.91 -25.37 3.15
C LEU A 258 -7.69 -24.81 4.35
N GLN A 259 -8.68 -23.95 4.12
CA GLN A 259 -9.58 -23.45 5.16
C GLN A 259 -10.33 -24.59 5.85
N GLU A 260 -10.89 -25.53 5.08
CA GLU A 260 -11.61 -26.69 5.62
C GLU A 260 -10.71 -27.59 6.48
N MET A 261 -9.47 -27.83 6.04
CA MET A 261 -8.49 -28.60 6.80
C MET A 261 -8.08 -27.94 8.12
N VAL A 262 -8.06 -26.60 8.19
CA VAL A 262 -7.66 -25.85 9.39
C VAL A 262 -8.82 -25.72 10.38
N GLU A 263 -10.06 -25.59 9.90
CA GLU A 263 -11.24 -25.40 10.75
C GLU A 263 -11.82 -26.72 11.30
N ASN A 264 -11.35 -27.89 10.85
CA ASN A 264 -11.77 -29.24 11.29
C ASN A 264 -13.30 -29.48 11.30
N LYS A 265 -14.07 -28.62 10.63
CA LYS A 265 -15.50 -28.76 10.39
C LYS A 265 -15.64 -29.16 8.94
N LYS A 266 -16.28 -30.30 8.65
CA LYS A 266 -16.78 -30.59 7.29
C LYS A 266 -17.66 -29.41 6.90
N SER A 267 -17.13 -28.55 6.03
CA SER A 267 -17.77 -27.31 5.69
C SER A 267 -18.97 -27.66 4.79
N GLN A 268 -20.16 -27.73 5.38
CA GLN A 268 -21.39 -27.77 4.59
C GLN A 268 -21.42 -26.49 3.74
N GLY A 269 -20.97 -26.58 2.48
CA GLY A 269 -20.94 -25.43 1.57
C GLY A 269 -19.69 -25.25 0.70
N LEU A 270 -18.62 -26.05 0.81
CA LEU A 270 -17.41 -25.87 -0.03
C LEU A 270 -17.73 -25.84 -1.54
N SER A 271 -18.54 -26.79 -2.02
CA SER A 271 -18.98 -26.83 -3.42
C SER A 271 -19.81 -25.61 -3.82
N ALA A 272 -20.63 -25.07 -2.91
CA ALA A 272 -21.36 -23.84 -3.16
C ALA A 272 -20.41 -22.63 -3.25
N ARG A 273 -19.42 -22.52 -2.36
CA ARG A 273 -18.40 -21.45 -2.39
C ARG A 273 -17.53 -21.52 -3.65
N LYS A 274 -17.09 -22.72 -4.06
CA LYS A 274 -16.35 -22.91 -5.33
C LYS A 274 -17.17 -22.45 -6.54
N ARG A 275 -18.47 -22.78 -6.60
CA ARG A 275 -19.37 -22.31 -7.66
C ARG A 275 -19.54 -20.79 -7.66
N LYS A 276 -19.63 -20.17 -6.48
CA LYS A 276 -19.70 -18.71 -6.33
C LYS A 276 -18.46 -18.02 -6.87
N VAL A 277 -17.26 -18.47 -6.48
CA VAL A 277 -15.99 -17.94 -7.03
C VAL A 277 -15.98 -18.05 -8.55
N LYS A 278 -16.30 -19.23 -9.11
CA LYS A 278 -16.35 -19.42 -10.56
C LYS A 278 -17.32 -18.46 -11.26
N HIS A 279 -18.51 -18.29 -10.68
CA HIS A 279 -19.52 -17.40 -11.24
C HIS A 279 -19.07 -15.94 -11.19
N ALA A 280 -18.54 -15.49 -10.05
CA ALA A 280 -18.07 -14.12 -9.86
C ALA A 280 -16.90 -13.81 -10.81
N LEU A 281 -15.89 -14.66 -10.90
CA LEU A 281 -14.77 -14.46 -11.84
C LEU A 281 -15.24 -14.40 -13.30
N ASN A 282 -16.17 -15.27 -13.71
CA ASN A 282 -16.76 -15.21 -15.04
C ASN A 282 -17.50 -13.88 -15.30
N VAL A 283 -18.24 -13.38 -14.30
CA VAL A 283 -18.89 -12.06 -14.39
C VAL A 283 -17.85 -10.96 -14.53
N LEU A 284 -16.75 -10.99 -13.77
CA LEU A 284 -15.71 -9.96 -13.82
C LEU A 284 -14.95 -10.00 -15.15
N PHE A 285 -14.37 -11.13 -15.55
CA PHE A 285 -13.48 -11.21 -16.70
C PHE A 285 -14.18 -11.35 -18.05
N HIS A 286 -15.34 -11.99 -18.12
CA HIS A 286 -16.04 -12.21 -19.39
C HIS A 286 -17.25 -11.27 -19.59
N LYS A 287 -17.72 -10.58 -18.55
CA LYS A 287 -18.81 -9.60 -18.68
C LYS A 287 -18.38 -8.17 -18.38
N LEU A 288 -17.79 -7.90 -17.22
CA LEU A 288 -17.43 -6.53 -16.84
C LEU A 288 -16.22 -6.03 -17.63
N TYR A 289 -15.12 -6.77 -17.60
CA TYR A 289 -13.84 -6.38 -18.22
C TYR A 289 -13.96 -5.99 -19.69
N PRO A 290 -14.61 -6.76 -20.59
CA PRO A 290 -14.76 -6.35 -21.98
C PRO A 290 -15.56 -5.06 -22.15
N ARG A 291 -16.55 -4.80 -21.28
CA ARG A 291 -17.36 -3.57 -21.34
C ARG A 291 -16.56 -2.35 -20.95
N LEU A 292 -15.71 -2.49 -19.93
CA LEU A 292 -14.81 -1.44 -19.49
C LEU A 292 -13.71 -1.18 -20.54
N HIS A 293 -13.18 -2.21 -21.19
CA HIS A 293 -12.20 -2.06 -22.27
C HIS A 293 -12.74 -1.25 -23.45
N TRP A 294 -13.99 -1.50 -23.88
CA TRP A 294 -14.61 -0.68 -24.93
C TRP A 294 -14.89 0.76 -24.49
N LEU A 295 -15.05 1.03 -23.20
CA LEU A 295 -15.12 2.38 -22.66
C LEU A 295 -13.76 3.08 -22.68
N LEU A 296 -12.67 2.36 -22.35
CA LEU A 296 -11.31 2.87 -22.52
C LEU A 296 -11.07 3.31 -23.97
N CYS A 297 -11.38 2.44 -24.94
CA CYS A 297 -11.25 2.77 -26.36
C CYS A 297 -12.08 4.01 -26.75
N LEU A 298 -13.23 4.24 -26.10
CA LEU A 298 -14.03 5.44 -26.35
C LEU A 298 -13.36 6.71 -25.78
N TYR A 299 -12.75 6.62 -24.60
CA TYR A 299 -12.06 7.74 -23.98
C TYR A 299 -10.79 8.14 -24.75
N GLU A 300 -10.03 7.16 -25.21
CA GLU A 300 -8.80 7.40 -26.01
C GLU A 300 -9.11 7.70 -27.49
N GLY A 301 -10.31 7.32 -27.96
CA GLY A 301 -10.79 7.69 -29.29
C GLY A 301 -10.23 6.85 -30.44
N HIS A 302 -9.44 5.82 -30.14
CA HIS A 302 -8.99 4.78 -31.07
C HIS A 302 -9.16 3.38 -30.45
N PHE A 303 -9.03 2.35 -31.30
CA PHE A 303 -9.17 0.97 -30.86
C PHE A 303 -7.83 0.48 -30.32
N ILE A 304 -7.86 -0.08 -29.11
CA ILE A 304 -6.69 -0.64 -28.42
C ILE A 304 -6.89 -2.15 -28.31
N GLN A 305 -5.84 -2.95 -28.49
CA GLN A 305 -5.95 -4.40 -28.33
C GLN A 305 -5.87 -4.80 -26.85
N PHE A 306 -6.52 -5.90 -26.47
CA PHE A 306 -6.63 -6.33 -25.07
C PHE A 306 -5.29 -6.57 -24.35
N ASP A 307 -4.25 -6.96 -25.07
CA ASP A 307 -2.92 -7.33 -24.54
C ASP A 307 -1.82 -6.38 -25.06
N SER A 308 -2.20 -5.16 -25.47
CA SER A 308 -1.23 -4.19 -26.00
C SER A 308 -0.51 -3.42 -24.89
N GLN A 309 0.78 -3.17 -25.09
CA GLN A 309 1.60 -2.30 -24.23
C GLN A 309 1.00 -0.89 -24.08
N GLU A 310 0.20 -0.46 -25.05
CA GLU A 310 -0.51 0.82 -25.02
C GLU A 310 -1.40 0.98 -23.77
N ILE A 311 -2.00 -0.11 -23.26
CA ILE A 311 -2.81 -0.04 -22.03
C ILE A 311 -1.92 0.23 -20.82
N GLU A 312 -0.73 -0.39 -20.78
CA GLU A 312 0.25 -0.17 -19.71
C GLU A 312 0.77 1.26 -19.73
N ASP A 313 1.02 1.82 -20.93
CA ASP A 313 1.44 3.21 -21.12
C ASP A 313 0.36 4.20 -20.65
N ILE A 314 -0.92 3.97 -21.01
CA ILE A 314 -2.06 4.84 -20.62
C ILE A 314 -2.22 4.91 -19.10
N PHE A 315 -2.02 3.79 -18.42
CA PHE A 315 -2.19 3.71 -16.96
C PHE A 315 -0.88 3.88 -16.18
N SER A 316 0.25 4.09 -16.87
CA SER A 316 1.59 4.15 -16.27
C SER A 316 1.85 2.99 -15.31
N ILE A 317 1.50 1.78 -15.75
CA ILE A 317 1.65 0.56 -14.94
C ILE A 317 3.14 0.19 -14.90
N SER A 318 3.74 0.21 -13.71
CA SER A 318 5.11 -0.26 -13.51
C SER A 318 5.16 -1.79 -13.37
N ASP A 319 6.32 -2.39 -13.66
CA ASP A 319 6.53 -3.84 -13.48
C ASP A 319 6.40 -4.29 -12.01
N ALA A 320 6.53 -3.37 -11.05
CA ALA A 320 6.30 -3.62 -9.63
C ALA A 320 4.82 -3.91 -9.30
N GLU A 321 3.87 -3.35 -10.07
CA GLU A 321 2.44 -3.57 -9.88
C GLU A 321 1.94 -4.87 -10.48
N LYS A 322 2.73 -5.50 -11.37
CA LYS A 322 2.38 -6.76 -12.00
C LYS A 322 2.48 -7.90 -10.99
N PRO A 323 1.54 -8.86 -11.01
CA PRO A 323 1.63 -10.04 -10.14
C PRO A 323 2.90 -10.84 -10.43
N GLY A 324 3.55 -11.35 -9.39
CA GLY A 324 4.78 -12.15 -9.48
C GLY A 324 5.90 -11.70 -8.54
N ASN A 325 5.73 -10.57 -7.88
CA ASN A 325 6.75 -9.97 -7.01
C ASN A 325 6.72 -10.57 -5.59
N ARG A 326 5.71 -11.38 -5.26
CA ARG A 326 5.62 -12.07 -3.98
C ARG A 326 6.64 -13.21 -3.89
N ILE A 327 7.74 -12.95 -3.19
CA ILE A 327 8.70 -14.00 -2.81
C ILE A 327 8.20 -14.66 -1.52
N PHE A 328 8.24 -16.00 -1.44
CA PHE A 328 8.02 -16.72 -0.19
C PHE A 328 9.05 -16.24 0.84
N ASN A 329 8.68 -15.31 1.74
CA ASN A 329 9.28 -15.12 3.05
C ASN A 329 8.48 -14.14 3.91
N LYS A 330 8.15 -14.65 5.11
CA LYS A 330 7.65 -14.02 6.35
C LYS A 330 6.42 -13.08 6.25
N PRO A 331 5.42 -13.26 7.15
CA PRO A 331 4.26 -12.39 7.22
C PRO A 331 4.68 -11.04 7.79
N GLY A 332 4.58 -9.99 6.97
CA GLY A 332 4.79 -8.60 7.35
C GLY A 332 4.23 -7.74 6.24
N TYR A 333 3.07 -7.15 6.50
CA TYR A 333 2.36 -6.25 5.60
C TYR A 333 2.93 -4.86 5.84
N ASP A 334 3.60 -4.27 4.86
CA ASP A 334 3.74 -2.82 4.77
C ASP A 334 3.90 -2.46 3.29
N ASP A 335 2.80 -1.98 2.73
CA ASP A 335 2.70 -1.45 1.36
C ASP A 335 2.36 0.03 1.52
N THR A 336 3.38 0.82 1.85
CA THR A 336 3.37 2.28 1.76
C THR A 336 4.81 2.76 1.72
N THR A 337 5.33 2.91 0.50
CA THR A 337 6.25 3.96 0.00
C THR A 337 7.15 3.36 -1.07
N MET A 338 6.94 3.75 -2.32
CA MET A 338 8.03 3.91 -3.28
C MET A 338 7.70 5.11 -4.15
N GLY A 339 8.45 6.19 -3.92
CA GLY A 339 8.80 7.16 -4.95
C GLY A 339 10.20 6.81 -5.47
N ASP A 340 10.29 6.84 -6.79
CA ASP A 340 11.39 7.15 -7.72
C ASP A 340 12.83 6.70 -7.42
N ASP A 341 13.26 5.80 -8.32
CA ASP A 341 14.44 5.84 -9.20
C ASP A 341 15.85 6.03 -8.65
N GLU A 342 16.71 5.04 -8.93
CA GLU A 342 17.94 5.27 -9.70
C GLU A 342 18.38 3.98 -10.42
N GLU A 343 18.55 4.10 -11.75
CA GLU A 343 19.05 3.06 -12.64
C GLU A 343 20.55 2.81 -12.45
N GLY A 344 20.93 1.54 -12.35
CA GLY A 344 22.31 1.07 -12.46
C GLY A 344 22.34 -0.27 -13.19
N VAL A 345 22.61 -0.22 -14.49
CA VAL A 345 22.84 -1.37 -15.35
C VAL A 345 24.08 -2.12 -14.86
N ILE A 346 23.93 -3.37 -14.43
CA ILE A 346 25.07 -4.29 -14.26
C ILE A 346 24.80 -5.56 -15.06
N ASP A 347 25.82 -5.86 -15.84
CA ASP A 347 25.97 -6.90 -16.84
C ASP A 347 25.64 -8.30 -16.29
N SER A 348 25.05 -9.09 -17.16
CA SER A 348 24.50 -10.40 -16.89
C SER A 348 25.56 -11.47 -17.04
N GLU A 349 26.16 -11.98 -15.95
CA GLU A 349 26.84 -13.29 -15.98
C GLU A 349 27.12 -14.02 -14.64
N ASP A 350 26.41 -13.74 -13.53
CA ASP A 350 26.61 -14.47 -12.25
C ASP A 350 25.31 -14.97 -11.57
N ARG A 351 24.42 -15.62 -12.33
CA ARG A 351 23.14 -16.17 -11.81
C ARG A 351 23.20 -17.57 -11.17
N GLN A 352 24.32 -17.99 -10.58
CA GLN A 352 24.37 -19.26 -9.83
C GLN A 352 25.26 -19.20 -8.58
N ARG A 353 24.95 -18.31 -7.64
CA ARG A 353 25.20 -18.56 -6.20
C ARG A 353 23.98 -18.15 -5.38
N GLU A 354 23.62 -19.02 -4.45
CA GLU A 354 22.42 -18.98 -3.63
C GLU A 354 22.20 -17.63 -2.92
N GLU A 355 21.13 -16.91 -3.27
CA GLU A 355 20.65 -15.77 -2.48
C GLU A 355 20.03 -16.27 -1.16
N LYS A 356 20.87 -16.55 -0.17
CA LYS A 356 20.49 -16.35 1.24
C LYS A 356 20.03 -14.90 1.33
N LYS A 357 18.73 -14.65 1.62
CA LYS A 357 18.23 -13.28 1.87
C LYS A 357 19.14 -12.62 2.91
N SER A 358 20.00 -11.75 2.43
CA SER A 358 21.04 -11.11 3.21
C SER A 358 20.35 -10.23 4.23
N ILE A 359 20.43 -10.59 5.51
CA ILE A 359 19.99 -9.73 6.61
C ILE A 359 20.63 -8.36 6.37
N PRO A 360 19.89 -7.24 6.46
CA PRO A 360 20.46 -5.91 6.28
C PRO A 360 21.73 -5.75 7.11
N ASP A 361 22.78 -5.15 6.55
CA ASP A 361 24.11 -5.19 7.16
C ASP A 361 24.17 -4.44 8.51
N ASN A 362 23.34 -3.42 8.69
CA ASN A 362 23.11 -2.76 9.98
C ASN A 362 22.57 -3.73 11.04
N ILE A 363 21.61 -4.58 10.68
CA ILE A 363 21.05 -5.61 11.57
C ILE A 363 22.09 -6.69 11.86
N LYS A 364 22.85 -7.16 10.86
CA LYS A 364 23.93 -8.14 11.08
C LYS A 364 24.98 -7.61 12.07
N ARG A 365 25.47 -6.38 11.84
CA ARG A 365 26.47 -5.75 12.70
C ARG A 365 25.93 -5.53 14.12
N GLY A 366 24.67 -5.10 14.26
CA GLY A 366 24.04 -4.97 15.57
C GLY A 366 23.85 -6.29 16.31
N LEU A 367 23.48 -7.36 15.59
CA LEU A 367 23.39 -8.70 16.16
C LEU A 367 24.75 -9.20 16.63
N GLN A 368 25.82 -8.96 15.87
CA GLN A 368 27.19 -9.28 16.31
C GLN A 368 27.56 -8.56 17.62
N LEU A 369 27.17 -7.28 17.78
CA LEU A 369 27.39 -6.55 19.03
C LEU A 369 26.66 -7.21 20.20
N MET A 370 25.42 -7.69 20.00
CA MET A 370 24.64 -8.33 21.05
C MET A 370 25.10 -9.75 21.39
N TYR A 371 25.51 -10.55 20.41
CA TYR A 371 25.94 -11.93 20.63
C TYR A 371 27.31 -12.03 21.32
N ARG A 372 28.13 -10.98 21.23
CA ARG A 372 29.38 -10.87 22.01
C ARG A 372 29.14 -10.67 23.50
N LEU A 373 27.92 -10.34 23.92
CA LEU A 373 27.60 -10.10 25.31
C LEU A 373 27.32 -11.41 26.04
N ASN A 374 27.92 -11.58 27.21
CA ASN A 374 27.61 -12.69 28.10
C ASN A 374 26.43 -12.33 29.02
N LEU A 375 25.28 -12.99 28.82
CA LEU A 375 24.06 -12.72 29.59
C LEU A 375 24.23 -12.94 31.10
N GLN A 376 25.10 -13.87 31.52
CA GLN A 376 25.33 -14.14 32.95
C GLN A 376 26.12 -13.00 33.61
N GLU A 377 27.13 -12.48 32.93
CA GLU A 377 27.89 -11.31 33.41
C GLU A 377 27.01 -10.07 33.46
N LEU A 378 26.19 -9.84 32.42
CA LEU A 378 25.24 -8.73 32.40
C LEU A 378 24.27 -8.80 33.58
N ARG A 379 23.80 -9.99 33.96
CA ARG A 379 22.93 -10.18 35.13
C ARG A 379 23.63 -9.76 36.42
N ASN A 380 24.89 -10.13 36.60
CA ASN A 380 25.67 -9.74 37.78
C ASN A 380 25.92 -8.21 37.85
N VAL A 381 26.06 -7.55 36.71
CA VAL A 381 26.32 -6.11 36.63
C VAL A 381 25.06 -5.29 36.83
N TYR A 382 23.95 -5.66 36.18
CA TYR A 382 22.73 -4.84 36.12
C TYR A 382 21.63 -5.29 37.09
N ASP A 383 21.58 -6.56 37.51
CA ASP A 383 20.61 -7.07 38.49
C ASP A 383 21.18 -7.19 39.91
N LYS A 384 22.03 -6.25 40.33
CA LYS A 384 22.66 -6.24 41.67
C LYS A 384 21.66 -6.23 42.83
N LYS A 385 20.44 -5.73 42.58
CA LYS A 385 19.36 -5.64 43.59
C LYS A 385 18.46 -6.88 43.60
N GLY A 386 18.71 -7.89 42.75
CA GLY A 386 17.90 -9.11 42.67
C GLY A 386 16.46 -8.85 42.24
N LEU A 387 16.20 -7.83 41.42
CA LEU A 387 14.87 -7.55 40.89
C LEU A 387 14.32 -8.74 40.10
N PHE A 388 15.19 -9.49 39.43
CA PHE A 388 14.84 -10.66 38.64
C PHE A 388 15.31 -11.97 39.30
N GLU A 389 15.58 -12.00 40.61
CA GLU A 389 16.17 -13.16 41.31
C GLU A 389 15.43 -14.48 41.04
N HIS A 390 14.09 -14.47 41.06
CA HIS A 390 13.27 -15.66 40.86
C HIS A 390 12.94 -15.98 39.40
N ILE A 391 13.43 -15.19 38.46
CA ILE A 391 13.15 -15.36 37.02
C ILE A 391 14.22 -16.26 36.41
N SER A 392 13.77 -17.18 35.56
CA SER A 392 14.63 -18.12 34.82
C SER A 392 15.48 -17.39 33.78
N ASP A 393 16.71 -17.85 33.54
CA ASP A 393 17.59 -17.34 32.48
C ASP A 393 16.98 -17.50 31.08
N ASN A 394 16.02 -18.41 30.92
CA ASN A 394 15.30 -18.64 29.66
C ASN A 394 14.12 -17.65 29.45
N ASP A 395 13.87 -16.74 30.37
CA ASP A 395 12.81 -15.73 30.25
C ASP A 395 13.26 -14.62 29.27
N LYS A 396 12.52 -14.47 28.18
CA LYS A 396 12.80 -13.48 27.14
C LYS A 396 12.66 -12.04 27.65
N VAL A 397 11.87 -11.80 28.70
CA VAL A 397 11.75 -10.47 29.33
C VAL A 397 13.02 -10.15 30.14
N LEU A 398 13.60 -11.14 30.83
CA LEU A 398 14.91 -10.96 31.48
C LEU A 398 16.00 -10.65 30.45
N VAL A 399 16.08 -11.42 29.36
CA VAL A 399 17.05 -11.14 28.28
C VAL A 399 16.82 -9.75 27.68
N THR A 400 15.57 -9.34 27.50
CA THR A 400 15.22 -7.98 27.06
C THR A 400 15.71 -6.92 28.06
N PHE A 401 15.53 -7.15 29.36
CA PHE A 401 16.01 -6.24 30.41
C PHE A 401 17.53 -6.09 30.41
N LEU A 402 18.27 -7.19 30.29
CA LEU A 402 19.73 -7.18 30.27
C LEU A 402 20.29 -6.43 29.06
N LEU A 403 19.75 -6.70 27.87
CA LEU A 403 20.15 -6.00 26.65
C LEU A 403 19.75 -4.51 26.68
N PHE A 404 18.58 -4.19 27.22
CA PHE A 404 18.17 -2.79 27.38
C PHE A 404 19.05 -2.04 28.38
N SER A 405 19.45 -2.69 29.49
CA SER A 405 20.34 -2.10 30.48
C SER A 405 21.75 -1.89 29.94
N GLU A 406 22.23 -2.81 29.10
CA GLU A 406 23.48 -2.65 28.36
C GLU A 406 23.42 -1.48 27.37
N PHE A 407 22.29 -1.31 26.69
CA PHE A 407 22.09 -0.15 25.84
C PHE A 407 22.16 1.16 26.64
N ASP A 408 21.49 1.20 27.80
CA ASP A 408 21.46 2.37 28.65
C ASP A 408 22.86 2.70 29.22
N SER A 409 23.60 1.70 29.66
CA SER A 409 24.95 1.94 30.20
C SER A 409 25.95 2.35 29.12
N GLU A 410 25.94 1.72 27.94
CA GLU A 410 27.03 1.85 26.97
C GLU A 410 26.73 2.83 25.82
N TYR A 411 25.46 3.11 25.53
CA TYR A 411 25.09 3.90 24.36
C TYR A 411 24.27 5.15 24.70
N SER A 412 23.36 5.11 25.69
CA SER A 412 22.40 6.21 25.92
C SER A 412 23.05 7.56 26.22
N PHE A 413 24.29 7.59 26.70
CA PHE A 413 25.04 8.83 26.92
C PHE A 413 25.20 9.68 25.63
N LEU A 414 25.17 9.07 24.44
CA LEU A 414 25.23 9.80 23.18
C LEU A 414 23.99 10.67 22.96
N LEU A 415 22.87 10.37 23.62
CA LEU A 415 21.63 11.13 23.51
C LEU A 415 21.68 12.47 24.24
N THR A 416 22.60 12.60 25.21
CA THR A 416 22.70 13.77 26.10
C THR A 416 24.08 14.43 26.07
N THR A 417 25.05 13.85 25.37
CA THR A 417 26.42 14.37 25.34
C THR A 417 26.53 15.68 24.55
N ASN A 418 27.28 16.64 25.11
CA ASN A 418 27.61 17.90 24.45
C ASN A 418 28.77 17.75 23.45
N LYS A 419 29.35 16.54 23.34
CA LYS A 419 30.49 16.24 22.47
C LYS A 419 30.08 16.08 21.01
N ILE A 420 28.79 15.86 20.74
CA ILE A 420 28.21 15.85 19.40
C ILE A 420 27.60 17.24 19.14
N LYS A 421 28.07 17.90 18.08
CA LYS A 421 27.64 19.25 17.70
C LYS A 421 26.54 19.14 16.65
N PHE A 422 25.34 19.58 17.00
CA PHE A 422 24.19 19.61 16.09
C PHE A 422 23.96 21.01 15.53
N ASN A 423 23.65 21.07 14.24
CA ASN A 423 23.15 22.29 13.61
C ASN A 423 21.65 22.47 13.91
N VAL A 424 21.20 23.73 13.93
CA VAL A 424 19.80 24.09 14.10
C VAL A 424 19.27 24.57 12.76
N GLU A 425 18.28 23.89 12.21
CA GLU A 425 17.61 24.30 10.98
C GLU A 425 16.29 24.99 11.30
N PHE A 426 15.96 26.05 10.55
CA PHE A 426 14.67 26.71 10.63
C PHE A 426 13.86 26.30 9.41
N THR A 427 12.95 25.35 9.58
CA THR A 427 12.01 24.94 8.53
C THR A 427 10.71 25.76 8.65
N ALA A 428 9.85 25.70 7.63
CA ALA A 428 8.55 26.37 7.63
C ALA A 428 7.66 25.94 8.83
N ASP A 429 7.89 24.74 9.36
CA ASP A 429 7.18 24.16 10.51
C ASP A 429 7.83 24.48 11.87
N GLY A 430 8.95 25.22 11.89
CA GLY A 430 9.58 25.74 13.10
C GLY A 430 11.07 25.42 13.23
N LYS A 431 11.60 25.61 14.46
CA LYS A 431 13.00 25.34 14.79
C LYS A 431 13.22 23.83 14.94
N PHE A 432 14.01 23.24 14.06
CA PHE A 432 14.38 21.84 14.08
C PHE A 432 15.75 21.67 14.75
N ASN A 433 15.81 20.96 15.88
CA ASN A 433 17.03 20.72 16.64
C ASN A 433 17.13 19.26 17.09
N TYR A 434 18.07 18.52 16.50
CA TYR A 434 18.32 17.11 16.84
C TYR A 434 18.77 16.93 18.30
N GLY A 435 19.52 17.87 18.88
CA GLY A 435 19.93 17.78 20.29
C GLY A 435 18.73 17.74 21.25
N THR A 436 17.68 18.50 20.97
CA THR A 436 16.45 18.48 21.78
C THR A 436 15.66 17.17 21.58
N ARG A 437 15.64 16.62 20.37
CA ARG A 437 14.98 15.34 20.09
C ARG A 437 15.68 14.16 20.76
N LEU A 438 17.01 14.12 20.72
CA LEU A 438 17.81 13.10 21.40
C LEU A 438 17.64 13.19 22.92
N GLN A 439 17.59 14.41 23.48
CA GLN A 439 17.28 14.58 24.90
C GLN A 439 15.88 14.05 25.27
N GLN A 440 14.87 14.30 24.43
CA GLN A 440 13.53 13.75 24.64
C GLN A 440 13.52 12.21 24.56
N LEU A 441 14.33 11.62 23.67
CA LEU A 441 14.50 10.17 23.62
C LEU A 441 15.12 9.63 24.91
N TYR A 442 16.12 10.32 25.46
CA TYR A 442 16.69 9.94 26.75
C TYR A 442 15.63 9.95 27.87
N ASP A 443 14.80 10.99 27.94
CA ASP A 443 13.71 11.06 28.93
C ASP A 443 12.65 9.96 28.71
N ASP A 444 12.37 9.61 27.46
CA ASP A 444 11.44 8.54 27.09
C ASP A 444 11.92 7.15 27.52
N MET A 445 13.22 6.93 27.81
CA MET A 445 13.76 5.65 28.31
C MET A 445 13.18 5.21 29.65
N ARG A 446 12.57 6.14 30.40
CA ARG A 446 11.87 5.80 31.64
C ARG A 446 10.71 4.85 31.40
N LYS A 447 9.98 4.98 30.28
CA LYS A 447 8.83 4.13 29.94
C LYS A 447 9.18 2.64 29.81
N PRO A 448 10.17 2.23 28.98
CA PRO A 448 10.59 0.83 28.92
C PRO A 448 11.18 0.33 30.25
N THR A 449 11.91 1.18 30.98
CA THR A 449 12.46 0.83 32.31
C THR A 449 11.35 0.48 33.30
N ASP A 450 10.32 1.31 33.39
CA ASP A 450 9.19 1.11 34.29
C ASP A 450 8.38 -0.13 33.87
N GLY A 451 8.16 -0.34 32.56
CA GLY A 451 7.48 -1.53 32.05
C GLY A 451 8.20 -2.85 32.36
N LEU A 452 9.53 -2.87 32.34
CA LEU A 452 10.33 -4.05 32.73
C LEU A 452 10.31 -4.28 34.25
N ARG A 453 10.32 -3.22 35.06
CA ARG A 453 10.19 -3.31 36.53
C ARG A 453 8.81 -3.79 36.96
N ASP A 454 7.75 -3.32 36.30
CA ASP A 454 6.38 -3.76 36.55
C ASP A 454 6.23 -5.27 36.31
N TYR A 455 6.87 -5.80 35.27
CA TYR A 455 6.91 -7.24 35.02
C TYR A 455 7.59 -8.00 36.17
N ALA A 456 8.77 -7.55 36.60
CA ALA A 456 9.50 -8.15 37.72
C ALA A 456 8.65 -8.16 39.01
N ALA A 457 7.95 -7.06 39.30
CA ALA A 457 7.06 -6.96 40.46
C ALA A 457 5.86 -7.94 40.37
N ILE A 458 5.26 -8.09 39.19
CA ILE A 458 4.18 -9.06 38.96
C ILE A 458 4.69 -10.50 39.11
N PHE A 459 5.90 -10.79 38.62
CA PHE A 459 6.51 -12.11 38.75
C PHE A 459 6.85 -12.45 40.21
N ALA A 460 7.40 -11.49 40.96
CA ALA A 460 7.65 -11.67 42.39
C ALA A 460 6.35 -11.96 43.16
N ASN A 461 5.24 -11.33 42.78
CA ASN A 461 3.93 -11.62 43.35
C ASN A 461 3.39 -13.01 42.94
N TYR A 462 3.64 -13.42 41.69
CA TYR A 462 3.33 -14.77 41.23
C TYR A 462 4.04 -15.84 42.06
N GLU A 463 5.34 -15.69 42.30
CA GLU A 463 6.12 -16.65 43.11
C GLU A 463 5.68 -16.67 44.57
N LYS A 464 5.36 -15.51 45.16
CA LYS A 464 4.77 -15.47 46.52
C LYS A 464 3.49 -16.30 46.61
N ILE A 465 2.56 -16.08 45.67
CA ILE A 465 1.28 -16.79 45.66
C ILE A 465 1.47 -18.27 45.32
N ARG A 466 2.38 -18.62 44.42
CA ARG A 466 2.72 -20.03 44.13
C ARG A 466 3.21 -20.80 45.36
N ASN A 467 3.88 -20.11 46.28
CA ASN A 467 4.45 -20.69 47.50
C ASN A 467 3.46 -20.72 48.68
N GLU A 468 2.35 -19.98 48.63
CA GLU A 468 1.25 -20.03 49.59
C GLU A 468 0.45 -21.34 49.43
N LYS A 469 0.95 -22.45 50.00
CA LYS A 469 0.25 -23.75 49.97
C LYS A 469 -1.13 -23.64 50.66
N PRO A 470 -2.26 -23.87 49.98
CA PRO A 470 -3.59 -23.78 50.60
C PRO A 470 -3.84 -24.95 51.57
N SER A 471 -4.42 -24.66 52.73
CA SER A 471 -4.65 -25.64 53.80
C SER A 471 -6.02 -26.34 53.75
N SER A 472 -6.95 -25.88 52.88
CA SER A 472 -8.32 -26.41 52.77
C SER A 472 -8.82 -26.52 51.31
N ASN A 473 -9.74 -27.47 51.04
CA ASN A 473 -10.29 -27.72 49.70
C ASN A 473 -11.04 -26.52 49.09
N THR A 474 -11.76 -25.72 49.89
CA THR A 474 -12.40 -24.48 49.40
C THR A 474 -11.37 -23.38 49.13
N GLN A 475 -10.26 -23.36 49.87
CA GLN A 475 -9.14 -22.46 49.62
C GLN A 475 -8.39 -22.86 48.35
N TYR A 476 -8.36 -24.15 47.99
CA TYR A 476 -7.70 -24.64 46.77
C TYR A 476 -8.34 -24.10 45.48
N ILE A 477 -9.68 -24.02 45.42
CA ILE A 477 -10.38 -23.47 44.25
C ILE A 477 -10.09 -21.97 44.10
N ALA A 478 -10.15 -21.22 45.21
CA ALA A 478 -9.83 -19.79 45.23
C ALA A 478 -8.35 -19.53 44.88
N TYR A 479 -7.44 -20.36 45.39
CA TYR A 479 -6.01 -20.34 45.09
C TYR A 479 -5.75 -20.60 43.60
N SER A 480 -6.33 -21.65 43.02
CA SER A 480 -6.18 -22.00 41.61
C SER A 480 -6.64 -20.87 40.70
N LYS A 481 -7.78 -20.22 41.03
CA LYS A 481 -8.28 -19.06 40.29
C LYS A 481 -7.32 -17.86 40.39
N ARG A 482 -6.84 -17.53 41.59
CA ARG A 482 -5.86 -16.44 41.81
C ARG A 482 -4.55 -16.70 41.05
N LEU A 483 -4.06 -17.93 41.07
CA LEU A 483 -2.85 -18.35 40.37
C LEU A 483 -3.02 -18.19 38.85
N GLN A 484 -4.15 -18.63 38.30
CA GLN A 484 -4.46 -18.45 36.86
C GLN A 484 -4.58 -16.99 36.46
N ASP A 485 -5.22 -16.16 37.30
CA ASP A 485 -5.40 -14.73 37.01
C ASP A 485 -4.05 -14.00 37.02
N ILE A 486 -3.15 -14.35 37.92
CA ILE A 486 -1.81 -13.75 37.99
C ILE A 486 -0.91 -14.26 36.87
N LEU A 487 -1.00 -15.53 36.49
CA LEU A 487 -0.31 -16.05 35.30
C LEU A 487 -0.73 -15.28 34.03
N LYS A 488 -2.02 -15.03 33.85
CA LYS A 488 -2.50 -14.20 32.73
C LYS A 488 -1.96 -12.78 32.79
N LYS A 489 -1.91 -12.16 33.98
CA LYS A 489 -1.33 -10.82 34.16
C LYS A 489 0.17 -10.80 33.88
N ARG A 490 0.92 -11.81 34.31
CA ARG A 490 2.34 -12.01 33.98
C ARG A 490 2.52 -12.09 32.47
N ASP A 491 1.72 -12.90 31.79
CA ASP A 491 1.81 -13.09 30.34
C ASP A 491 1.49 -11.83 29.54
N GLN A 492 0.51 -11.06 30.00
CA GLN A 492 0.17 -9.76 29.42
C GLN A 492 1.25 -8.72 29.69
N SER A 493 1.73 -8.61 30.93
CA SER A 493 2.79 -7.68 31.31
C SER A 493 4.09 -7.97 30.57
N GLY A 494 4.52 -9.23 30.44
CA GLY A 494 5.73 -9.59 29.71
C GLY A 494 5.65 -9.33 28.21
N LYS A 495 4.45 -9.37 27.62
CA LYS A 495 4.24 -8.91 26.22
C LYS A 495 4.29 -7.40 26.11
N MET A 496 3.65 -6.68 27.03
CA MET A 496 3.64 -5.22 27.04
C MET A 496 5.04 -4.64 27.29
N ALA A 497 5.80 -5.18 28.25
CA ALA A 497 7.16 -4.73 28.54
C ALA A 497 8.07 -4.81 27.30
N ARG A 498 8.07 -5.97 26.60
CA ARG A 498 8.82 -6.16 25.35
C ARG A 498 8.33 -5.24 24.22
N MET A 499 7.02 -4.98 24.14
CA MET A 499 6.45 -4.07 23.15
C MET A 499 6.88 -2.62 23.39
N VAL A 500 6.89 -2.16 24.64
CA VAL A 500 7.32 -0.80 25.00
C VAL A 500 8.82 -0.62 24.69
N VAL A 501 9.66 -1.62 25.01
CA VAL A 501 11.09 -1.60 24.63
C VAL A 501 11.27 -1.55 23.12
N ARG A 502 10.52 -2.37 22.37
CA ARG A 502 10.56 -2.35 20.90
C ARG A 502 10.20 -0.97 20.35
N ALA A 503 9.06 -0.41 20.78
CA ALA A 503 8.59 0.87 20.29
C ALA A 503 9.59 2.01 20.57
N TYR A 504 10.25 1.97 21.73
CA TYR A 504 11.34 2.89 22.04
C TYR A 504 12.54 2.74 21.09
N MET A 505 13.01 1.50 20.87
CA MET A 505 14.15 1.25 19.98
C MET A 505 13.85 1.56 18.51
N GLU A 506 12.60 1.36 18.09
CA GLU A 506 12.11 1.69 16.74
C GLU A 506 12.15 3.21 16.53
N LYS A 507 11.56 3.99 17.46
CA LYS A 507 11.63 5.46 17.48
C LYS A 507 13.07 5.98 17.50
N LEU A 508 13.94 5.37 18.31
CA LEU A 508 15.36 5.72 18.35
C LEU A 508 16.03 5.49 16.98
N SER A 509 15.79 4.34 16.35
CA SER A 509 16.38 4.03 15.05
C SER A 509 15.88 4.96 13.93
N GLU A 510 14.61 5.39 13.98
CA GLU A 510 14.03 6.35 13.04
C GLU A 510 14.65 7.75 13.17
N GLU A 511 14.94 8.22 14.39
CA GLU A 511 15.58 9.52 14.61
C GLU A 511 17.09 9.50 14.29
N LEU A 512 17.76 8.36 14.42
CA LEU A 512 19.19 8.22 14.09
C LEU A 512 19.44 8.02 12.59
N LYS A 513 18.48 7.47 11.84
CA LYS A 513 18.65 7.17 10.41
C LYS A 513 18.98 8.43 9.57
N PRO A 514 18.24 9.55 9.70
CA PRO A 514 18.59 10.79 9.00
C PRO A 514 19.97 11.33 9.37
N LEU A 515 20.42 11.14 10.62
CA LEU A 515 21.76 11.58 11.03
C LEU A 515 22.86 10.78 10.31
N ILE A 516 22.65 9.47 10.12
CA ILE A 516 23.59 8.62 9.37
C ILE A 516 23.61 9.01 7.89
N GLU A 517 22.45 9.20 7.27
CA GLU A 517 22.34 9.61 5.87
C GLU A 517 22.99 11.00 5.65
N ASP A 518 22.80 11.91 6.59
CA ASP A 518 23.42 13.24 6.57
C ASP A 518 24.95 13.17 6.62
N MET A 519 25.50 12.36 7.53
CA MET A 519 26.95 12.17 7.66
C MET A 519 27.59 11.49 6.44
N ASN A 520 26.81 10.77 5.63
CA ASN A 520 27.27 10.16 4.38
C ASN A 520 27.10 11.09 3.15
N THR A 521 26.47 12.26 3.32
CA THR A 521 26.12 13.17 2.21
C THR A 521 26.63 14.60 2.45
N ILE A 522 25.74 15.60 2.47
CA ILE A 522 26.06 17.04 2.48
C ILE A 522 26.38 17.54 3.91
N GLN A 523 26.15 16.70 4.93
CA GLN A 523 26.49 16.98 6.33
C GLN A 523 25.88 18.30 6.88
N LYS A 524 24.55 18.38 6.83
CA LYS A 524 23.73 19.50 7.28
C LYS A 524 23.45 19.50 8.79
N PHE A 525 23.37 18.34 9.42
CA PHE A 525 22.88 18.18 10.80
C PHE A 525 23.99 17.91 11.81
N VAL A 526 24.90 16.99 11.54
CA VAL A 526 26.01 16.66 12.44
C VAL A 526 27.26 17.44 12.03
N LEU A 527 27.72 18.37 12.85
CA LEU A 527 28.83 19.27 12.48
C LEU A 527 30.21 18.64 12.66
N ASN A 528 30.33 17.58 13.47
CA ASN A 528 31.62 16.98 13.82
C ASN A 528 31.68 15.44 13.74
N PRO A 529 31.31 14.82 12.61
CA PRO A 529 31.23 13.36 12.48
C PRO A 529 32.58 12.64 12.60
N GLN A 530 33.69 13.31 12.26
CA GLN A 530 35.04 12.73 12.29
C GLN A 530 35.79 12.98 13.60
N ASP A 531 35.24 13.81 14.51
CA ASP A 531 35.88 14.10 15.80
C ASP A 531 35.83 12.85 16.68
N PRO A 532 36.91 12.52 17.42
CA PRO A 532 36.91 11.44 18.38
C PRO A 532 36.10 11.81 19.63
N LEU A 533 35.29 10.86 20.12
CA LEU A 533 34.57 10.96 21.38
C LEU A 533 35.51 10.66 22.54
N MET A 534 36.12 11.72 23.07
CA MET A 534 36.93 11.64 24.28
C MET A 534 36.02 11.66 25.50
N LEU A 535 35.86 10.52 26.17
CA LEU A 535 35.04 10.38 27.38
C LEU A 535 35.89 10.57 28.63
N ASP A 536 35.37 11.27 29.63
CA ASP A 536 36.01 11.41 30.92
C ASP A 536 35.60 10.24 31.80
N ASP A 537 36.56 9.37 32.13
CA ASP A 537 36.36 8.19 32.96
C ASP A 537 35.72 8.51 34.32
N ASN A 538 35.90 9.73 34.85
CA ASN A 538 35.34 10.13 36.14
C ASN A 538 33.86 10.54 36.07
N ILE A 539 33.37 10.94 34.90
CA ILE A 539 32.01 11.46 34.71
C ILE A 539 31.13 10.42 34.02
N GLU A 540 31.63 9.83 32.94
CA GLU A 540 30.86 8.93 32.07
C GLU A 540 31.21 7.46 32.34
N GLY A 541 32.35 7.20 33.00
CA GLY A 541 32.88 5.85 33.21
C GLY A 541 33.59 5.31 31.96
N LYS A 542 34.19 4.13 32.09
CA LYS A 542 34.81 3.42 30.96
C LYS A 542 33.72 2.91 30.02
N LYS A 543 33.48 3.62 28.91
CA LYS A 543 32.51 3.24 27.87
C LYS A 543 33.18 2.58 26.67
N LYS A 544 32.46 1.68 26.00
CA LYS A 544 32.88 1.00 24.76
C LYS A 544 33.13 1.92 23.56
N LEU A 545 32.62 3.16 23.62
CA LEU A 545 32.70 4.13 22.54
C LEU A 545 33.77 5.21 22.79
N HIS A 546 34.54 5.12 23.86
CA HIS A 546 35.66 6.03 24.12
C HIS A 546 36.69 5.95 22.97
N GLY A 547 37.11 7.11 22.46
CA GLY A 547 38.09 7.22 21.38
C GLY A 547 37.56 6.93 19.97
N LYS A 548 36.30 6.48 19.83
CA LYS A 548 35.67 6.28 18.53
C LYS A 548 35.22 7.59 17.92
N LYS A 549 35.13 7.66 16.60
CA LYS A 549 34.58 8.83 15.91
C LYS A 549 33.10 8.99 16.21
N VAL A 550 32.60 10.23 16.23
CA VAL A 550 31.15 10.52 16.40
C VAL A 550 30.31 9.70 15.42
N TYR A 551 30.72 9.61 14.15
CA TYR A 551 30.08 8.79 13.13
C TYR A 551 29.97 7.32 13.55
N GLU A 552 31.07 6.70 13.98
CA GLU A 552 31.11 5.28 14.36
C GLU A 552 30.25 5.01 15.60
N ALA A 553 30.20 5.97 16.52
CA ALA A 553 29.41 5.87 17.74
C ALA A 553 27.90 5.93 17.44
N ILE A 554 27.46 6.90 16.62
CA ILE A 554 26.07 7.00 16.15
C ILE A 554 25.69 5.76 15.33
N GLN A 555 26.57 5.31 14.43
CA GLN A 555 26.35 4.10 13.64
C GLN A 555 26.26 2.84 14.52
N SER A 556 27.09 2.72 15.55
CA SER A 556 27.05 1.59 16.49
C SER A 556 25.74 1.58 17.28
N MET A 557 25.29 2.75 17.75
CA MET A 557 24.01 2.92 18.43
C MET A 557 22.84 2.53 17.52
N TYR A 558 22.84 3.02 16.28
CA TYR A 558 21.81 2.69 15.29
C TYR A 558 21.77 1.19 14.98
N ASN A 559 22.92 0.58 14.70
CA ASN A 559 23.02 -0.86 14.45
C ASN A 559 22.48 -1.67 15.63
N TYR A 560 22.86 -1.29 16.86
CA TYR A 560 22.34 -1.92 18.08
C TYR A 560 20.82 -1.80 18.17
N ALA A 561 20.27 -0.60 18.01
CA ALA A 561 18.83 -0.35 18.06
C ALA A 561 18.08 -1.17 16.99
N SER A 562 18.53 -1.14 15.73
CA SER A 562 17.92 -1.90 14.62
C SER A 562 17.95 -3.42 14.87
N ALA A 563 19.06 -3.95 15.39
CA ALA A 563 19.14 -5.36 15.75
C ALA A 563 18.18 -5.71 16.90
N PHE A 564 18.03 -4.82 17.88
CA PHE A 564 17.16 -5.09 19.03
C PHE A 564 15.69 -5.12 18.59
N VAL A 565 15.30 -4.17 17.74
CA VAL A 565 13.98 -4.16 17.10
C VAL A 565 13.74 -5.47 16.35
N SER A 566 14.72 -5.95 15.56
CA SER A 566 14.61 -7.21 14.83
C SER A 566 14.38 -8.42 15.74
N ARG A 567 15.07 -8.48 16.89
CA ARG A 567 14.90 -9.55 17.89
C ARG A 567 13.53 -9.50 18.59
N LEU A 568 13.00 -8.30 18.84
CA LEU A 568 11.70 -8.09 19.47
C LEU A 568 10.50 -8.11 18.49
N ALA A 569 10.75 -8.00 17.19
CA ALA A 569 9.74 -8.00 16.14
C ALA A 569 9.04 -9.36 15.99
N GLN A 570 7.92 -9.39 15.26
CA GLN A 570 7.15 -10.61 15.06
C GLN A 570 8.00 -11.68 14.33
N GLY A 571 8.30 -12.79 15.00
CA GLY A 571 9.17 -13.84 14.48
C GLY A 571 10.65 -13.66 14.81
N GLY A 572 11.01 -12.64 15.60
CA GLY A 572 12.30 -12.53 16.27
C GLY A 572 12.37 -13.42 17.51
N ASP A 573 13.58 -13.71 17.98
CA ASP A 573 13.83 -14.67 19.06
C ASP A 573 13.27 -14.22 20.42
N LEU A 574 13.24 -12.91 20.66
CA LEU A 574 12.67 -12.31 21.87
C LEU A 574 11.14 -12.13 21.77
N SER A 575 10.52 -12.53 20.66
CA SER A 575 9.06 -12.46 20.48
C SER A 575 8.34 -13.76 20.87
N GLY A 576 7.00 -13.73 20.94
CA GLY A 576 6.18 -14.92 21.18
C GLY A 576 6.02 -15.30 22.65
N SER A 577 6.22 -16.58 22.99
CA SER A 577 6.16 -17.08 24.37
C SER A 577 7.11 -16.31 25.29
N ILE A 578 6.85 -16.31 26.59
CA ILE A 578 7.72 -15.64 27.57
C ILE A 578 9.04 -16.39 27.71
N GLU A 579 8.99 -17.72 27.73
CA GLU A 579 10.19 -18.56 27.83
C GLU A 579 10.63 -19.03 26.44
N TYR A 580 11.93 -19.18 26.26
CA TYR A 580 12.50 -19.93 25.15
C TYR A 580 12.11 -21.41 25.24
N LYS A 581 11.86 -22.04 24.10
CA LYS A 581 11.72 -23.50 24.03
C LYS A 581 13.10 -24.14 24.13
N GLU A 582 13.19 -25.34 24.71
CA GLU A 582 14.45 -26.09 24.80
C GLU A 582 15.13 -26.19 23.42
N GLY A 583 16.41 -25.79 23.35
CA GLY A 583 17.22 -25.77 22.13
C GLY A 583 17.00 -24.58 21.18
N GLU A 584 16.04 -23.69 21.44
CA GLU A 584 15.77 -22.50 20.59
C GLU A 584 16.96 -21.52 20.62
N GLN A 585 17.52 -21.27 21.81
CA GLN A 585 18.64 -20.34 22.01
C GLN A 585 19.95 -20.82 21.37
N GLU A 586 20.26 -22.13 21.47
CA GLU A 586 21.46 -22.72 20.85
C GLU A 586 21.37 -22.82 19.32
N ASN A 587 20.19 -23.12 18.79
CA ASN A 587 19.98 -23.20 17.33
C ASN A 587 20.08 -21.82 16.66
N ILE A 588 19.75 -20.74 17.37
CA ILE A 588 19.92 -19.37 16.88
C ILE A 588 21.40 -18.97 16.84
N LEU A 589 22.16 -19.27 17.90
CA LEU A 589 23.62 -19.05 17.94
C LEU A 589 24.33 -19.80 16.80
N LYS A 590 23.92 -21.05 16.52
CA LYS A 590 24.50 -21.90 15.46
C LYS A 590 24.08 -21.48 14.05
N SER A 591 22.85 -21.02 13.83
CA SER A 591 22.33 -20.73 12.48
C SER A 591 22.81 -19.40 11.87
N MET A 592 23.44 -18.53 12.67
CA MET A 592 23.83 -17.18 12.25
C MET A 592 25.35 -16.93 12.26
N GLY A 593 26.15 -18.00 12.35
CA GLY A 593 27.62 -17.93 12.18
C GLY A 593 28.39 -17.40 13.38
N ALA A 594 27.80 -17.40 14.58
CA ALA A 594 28.56 -17.15 15.81
C ALA A 594 29.23 -18.47 16.24
N GLU A 595 30.37 -18.80 15.62
CA GLU A 595 31.33 -19.66 16.31
C GLU A 595 31.70 -18.95 17.61
N LYS A 596 31.68 -19.68 18.73
CA LYS A 596 32.25 -19.22 19.98
C LYS A 596 33.72 -18.91 19.68
N VAL A 597 34.06 -17.63 19.52
CA VAL A 597 35.44 -17.20 19.63
C VAL A 597 35.78 -17.42 21.10
N SER A 598 36.42 -18.56 21.38
CA SER A 598 37.02 -18.83 22.68
C SER A 598 38.07 -17.76 22.95
N GLU A 599 38.05 -17.19 24.16
CA GLU A 599 38.95 -16.15 24.67
C GLU A 599 40.45 -16.53 24.67
N GLN A 600 40.83 -17.68 24.10
CA GLN A 600 42.23 -18.14 24.04
C GLN A 600 43.02 -17.63 22.84
N ASN A 601 42.40 -16.95 21.86
CA ASN A 601 43.11 -16.44 20.66
C ASN A 601 43.39 -14.92 20.68
N LEU A 602 43.17 -14.24 21.81
CA LEU A 602 43.41 -12.79 21.95
C LEU A 602 44.73 -12.43 22.63
N GLU A 603 45.46 -13.39 23.21
CA GLU A 603 46.78 -13.12 23.81
C GLU A 603 47.96 -13.32 22.83
N GLU A 604 47.76 -13.92 21.64
CA GLU A 604 48.86 -14.15 20.69
C GLU A 604 48.98 -13.13 19.54
N ASN A 605 48.06 -12.16 19.42
CA ASN A 605 48.10 -11.17 18.33
C ASN A 605 48.26 -9.70 18.78
N LEU A 606 48.65 -9.44 20.04
CA LEU A 606 48.99 -8.09 20.49
C LEU A 606 50.49 -7.74 20.40
N ASP A 607 51.36 -8.69 20.06
CA ASP A 607 52.82 -8.48 20.04
C ASP A 607 53.46 -8.29 18.66
N THR A 608 52.67 -8.12 17.58
CA THR A 608 53.23 -7.93 16.22
C THR A 608 52.53 -6.86 15.37
N LEU A 609 52.32 -5.66 15.93
CA LEU A 609 51.98 -4.47 15.12
C LEU A 609 53.04 -3.38 15.29
N ASP A 610 53.94 -3.34 14.30
CA ASP A 610 54.89 -2.24 14.07
C ASP A 610 54.09 -0.95 13.73
N PRO A 611 54.24 0.15 14.48
CA PRO A 611 53.38 1.32 14.38
C PRO A 611 53.64 2.20 13.15
N SER A 612 54.31 1.68 12.11
CA SER A 612 54.83 2.48 10.99
C SER A 612 54.24 2.19 9.61
N LYS A 613 53.23 1.32 9.46
CA LYS A 613 52.58 1.08 8.17
C LYS A 613 51.20 1.74 8.06
N SER A 614 51.04 2.59 7.05
CA SER A 614 49.83 3.34 6.75
C SER A 614 48.95 2.57 5.76
N ILE A 615 47.64 2.71 5.92
CA ILE A 615 46.55 2.01 5.20
C ILE A 615 46.61 2.19 3.66
N PHE A 616 47.42 3.12 3.16
CA PHE A 616 47.62 3.34 1.73
C PHE A 616 48.47 2.26 1.04
N ASP A 617 49.30 1.51 1.78
CA ASP A 617 50.14 0.46 1.18
C ASP A 617 49.35 -0.81 0.83
N GLU A 618 48.16 -1.03 1.40
CA GLU A 618 47.29 -2.18 1.10
C GLU A 618 46.39 -1.98 -0.14
N LEU A 619 46.34 -0.77 -0.70
CA LEU A 619 45.51 -0.47 -1.88
C LEU A 619 46.29 -0.55 -3.21
N ASP A 620 47.62 -0.51 -3.18
CA ASP A 620 48.45 -0.65 -4.39
C ASP A 620 48.72 -2.13 -4.76
N ASP A 621 48.49 -3.08 -3.85
CA ASP A 621 48.58 -4.52 -4.14
C ASP A 621 47.31 -5.11 -4.79
N MET A 622 46.30 -4.27 -5.11
CA MET A 622 45.07 -4.67 -5.79
C MET A 622 44.82 -3.98 -7.16
N LEU A 623 45.86 -3.36 -7.74
CA LEU A 623 45.92 -3.01 -9.16
C LEU A 623 46.86 -3.99 -9.89
#